data_AF-A0A521WTT4-F1
#
_entry.id   AF-A0A521WTT4-F1
#
_cell.length_a   1.000
_cell.length_b   1.000
_cell.length_c   1.000
_cell.angle_alpha   90.00
_cell.angle_beta   90.00
_cell.angle_gamma   90.00
#
_symmetry.space_group_name_H-M   'P 1'
#
loop_
_entity.id
_entity.type
_entity.pdbx_description
1 polymer ?
#
loop_
_entity_poly.entity_id
_entity_poly.type
_entity_poly.pdbx_seq_one_letter_code
_entity_poly.pdbx_strand_id
1 'polypeptide(L)'
;MFLLWLSGCGLIQPEKVTAKTESMPIAQPLGPARRIVQQIDAVWGDRQESLLAVLELDSRHIAMAGLSNDGLSLFNLTYDGKHVVSDKSLLLPESVSPEFIISDLQLVYWPIAELQKILPAEWRLETGQNTRILTVRNNKQVEVNYLSPDPVWPKAVELINFQYNYSLHIKTISYELIPE
;
A
#
# COMPACT_ATOMS: atom_id res chain seq x y z
N MET A 1 37.51 -53.78 23.80
CA MET A 1 36.31 -52.94 23.93
C MET A 1 36.55 -51.67 23.12
N PHE A 2 36.00 -51.62 21.91
CA PHE A 2 36.14 -50.52 20.94
C PHE A 2 35.30 -49.32 21.41
N LEU A 3 35.88 -48.12 21.53
CA LEU A 3 35.12 -46.87 21.61
C LEU A 3 35.40 -46.03 20.36
N LEU A 4 34.42 -46.01 19.46
CA LEU A 4 34.31 -45.09 18.33
C LEU A 4 33.76 -43.75 18.83
N TRP A 5 34.49 -42.66 18.63
CA TRP A 5 33.96 -41.30 18.79
C TRP A 5 33.58 -40.75 17.41
N LEU A 6 32.29 -40.56 17.19
CA LEU A 6 31.72 -39.89 16.02
C LEU A 6 31.72 -38.38 16.28
N SER A 7 32.64 -37.65 15.62
CA SER A 7 32.57 -36.19 15.52
C SER A 7 31.50 -35.81 14.51
N GLY A 8 30.31 -35.45 14.98
CA GLY A 8 29.28 -34.81 14.17
C GLY A 8 29.59 -33.32 14.00
N CYS A 9 29.99 -32.90 12.80
CA CYS A 9 29.99 -31.48 12.44
C CYS A 9 28.54 -31.05 12.19
N GLY A 10 27.99 -30.29 13.14
CA GLY A 10 26.74 -29.56 12.96
C GLY A 10 26.90 -28.51 11.86
N LEU A 11 26.25 -28.76 10.72
CA LEU A 11 26.13 -27.81 9.63
C LEU A 11 25.19 -26.69 10.09
N ILE A 12 25.74 -25.57 10.55
CA ILE A 12 24.97 -24.34 10.77
C ILE A 12 24.57 -23.85 9.38
N GLN A 13 23.31 -24.06 9.00
CA GLN A 13 22.76 -23.39 7.83
C GLN A 13 22.66 -21.89 8.17
N PRO A 14 23.29 -21.00 7.39
CA PRO A 14 23.01 -19.58 7.53
C PRO A 14 21.54 -19.39 7.20
N GLU A 15 20.77 -18.95 8.18
CA GLU A 15 19.40 -18.49 8.00
C GLU A 15 19.46 -17.43 6.89
N LYS A 16 18.87 -17.76 5.73
CA LYS A 16 18.64 -16.76 4.68
C LYS A 16 17.75 -15.71 5.32
N VAL A 17 18.36 -14.60 5.71
CA VAL A 17 17.65 -13.35 5.97
C VAL A 17 17.08 -12.94 4.62
N THR A 18 15.94 -13.50 4.25
CA THR A 18 15.04 -12.91 3.28
C THR A 18 14.71 -11.56 3.88
N ALA A 19 15.33 -10.50 3.36
CA ALA A 19 14.96 -9.14 3.68
C ALA A 19 13.46 -9.03 3.37
N LYS A 20 12.65 -9.15 4.42
CA LYS A 20 11.20 -9.04 4.31
C LYS A 20 10.95 -7.64 3.81
N THR A 21 10.42 -7.53 2.60
CA THR A 21 10.01 -6.28 1.97
C THR A 21 9.28 -5.44 3.01
N GLU A 22 9.94 -4.39 3.49
CA GLU A 22 9.44 -3.52 4.56
C GLU A 22 8.39 -2.60 3.94
N SER A 23 7.15 -3.06 3.81
CA SER A 23 6.00 -2.26 3.37
C SER A 23 5.26 -1.69 4.58
N MET A 24 4.58 -0.54 4.41
CA MET A 24 3.76 0.02 5.47
C MET A 24 2.64 -0.98 5.84
N PRO A 25 2.35 -1.21 7.12
CA PRO A 25 1.21 -2.04 7.51
C PRO A 25 -0.11 -1.41 7.02
N ILE A 26 -1.09 -2.25 6.70
CA ILE A 26 -2.43 -1.78 6.33
C ILE A 26 -3.14 -1.28 7.60
N ALA A 27 -3.59 -0.02 7.56
CA ALA A 27 -4.32 0.61 8.65
C ALA A 27 -5.74 0.08 8.77
N GLN A 28 -6.29 0.16 9.97
CA GLN A 28 -7.65 -0.28 10.27
C GLN A 28 -8.70 0.45 9.40
N PRO A 29 -9.83 -0.21 9.10
CA PRO A 29 -10.99 0.44 8.51
C PRO A 29 -11.46 1.66 9.33
N LEU A 30 -12.00 2.66 8.65
CA LEU A 30 -12.24 4.01 9.15
C LEU A 30 -13.57 4.52 8.59
N GLY A 31 -14.52 4.90 9.46
CA GLY A 31 -15.73 5.58 9.02
C GLY A 31 -15.50 7.03 8.55
N PRO A 32 -16.53 7.71 8.03
CA PRO A 32 -17.84 7.17 7.68
C PRO A 32 -17.78 6.27 6.44
N ALA A 33 -18.83 5.47 6.23
CA ALA A 33 -19.01 4.70 5.00
C ALA A 33 -18.93 5.58 3.74
N ARG A 34 -18.10 5.19 2.79
CA ARG A 34 -17.85 5.94 1.57
C ARG A 34 -17.36 5.08 0.42
N ARG A 35 -17.60 5.57 -0.79
CA ARG A 35 -17.13 5.00 -2.05
C ARG A 35 -16.36 6.04 -2.84
N ILE A 36 -15.19 5.66 -3.33
CA ILE A 36 -14.28 6.51 -4.08
C ILE A 36 -13.89 5.79 -5.35
N VAL A 37 -14.01 6.47 -6.49
CA VAL A 37 -13.47 6.00 -7.77
C VAL A 37 -12.26 6.84 -8.12
N GLN A 38 -11.14 6.20 -8.41
CA GLN A 38 -9.86 6.86 -8.67
C GLN A 38 -9.20 6.26 -9.91
N GLN A 39 -8.63 7.12 -10.75
CA GLN A 39 -7.67 6.68 -11.76
C GLN A 39 -6.28 6.71 -11.14
N ILE A 40 -5.53 5.64 -11.29
CA ILE A 40 -4.17 5.51 -10.81
C ILE A 40 -3.28 5.23 -12.02
N ASP A 41 -2.47 6.22 -12.39
CA ASP A 41 -1.44 6.07 -13.41
C ASP A 41 -0.11 5.82 -12.71
N ALA A 42 0.48 4.66 -12.95
CA ALA A 42 1.68 4.20 -12.28
C ALA A 42 2.84 4.11 -13.27
N VAL A 43 4.02 4.57 -12.85
CA VAL A 43 5.23 4.64 -13.68
C VAL A 43 6.40 4.00 -12.96
N TRP A 44 7.12 3.11 -13.63
CA TRP A 44 8.36 2.51 -13.13
C TRP A 44 9.32 2.23 -14.29
N GLY A 45 10.46 2.94 -14.31
CA GLY A 45 11.36 2.93 -15.48
C GLY A 45 10.62 3.37 -16.74
N ASP A 46 10.71 2.58 -17.81
CA ASP A 46 10.04 2.85 -19.09
C ASP A 46 8.61 2.28 -19.19
N ARG A 47 8.09 1.72 -18.08
CA ARG A 47 6.73 1.14 -18.04
C ARG A 47 5.77 2.13 -17.41
N GLN A 48 4.62 2.27 -18.04
CA GLN A 48 3.49 3.03 -17.53
C GLN A 48 2.23 2.20 -17.67
N GLU A 49 1.50 2.06 -16.58
CA GLU A 49 0.23 1.34 -16.53
C GLU A 49 -0.83 2.23 -15.87
N SER A 50 -2.09 2.03 -16.25
CA SER A 50 -3.20 2.78 -15.69
C SER A 50 -4.32 1.84 -15.31
N LEU A 51 -4.95 2.11 -14.16
CA LEU A 51 -6.11 1.38 -13.68
C LEU A 51 -7.13 2.32 -13.04
N LEU A 52 -8.39 1.87 -13.02
CA LEU A 52 -9.44 2.43 -12.19
C LEU A 52 -9.52 1.63 -10.89
N ALA A 53 -9.31 2.30 -9.76
CA ALA A 53 -9.53 1.74 -8.43
C ALA A 53 -10.90 2.21 -7.91
N VAL A 54 -11.74 1.25 -7.54
CA VAL A 54 -12.97 1.49 -6.78
C VAL A 54 -12.70 1.09 -5.34
N LEU A 55 -12.64 2.07 -4.44
CA LEU A 55 -12.42 1.91 -3.02
C LEU A 55 -13.74 2.11 -2.28
N GLU A 56 -14.15 1.11 -1.51
CA GLU A 56 -15.25 1.17 -0.56
C GLU A 56 -14.70 0.93 0.84
N LEU A 57 -15.16 1.72 1.80
CA LEU A 57 -14.66 1.61 3.16
C LEU A 57 -15.68 2.12 4.17
N ASP A 58 -15.77 1.46 5.31
CA ASP A 58 -16.51 1.93 6.49
C ASP A 58 -15.67 1.68 7.77
N SER A 59 -16.29 1.78 8.94
CA SER A 59 -15.63 1.53 10.22
C SER A 59 -15.23 0.07 10.49
N ARG A 60 -15.61 -0.87 9.62
CA ARG A 60 -15.45 -2.33 9.79
C ARG A 60 -14.76 -3.01 8.61
N HIS A 61 -14.89 -2.49 7.39
CA HIS A 61 -14.34 -3.11 6.20
C HIS A 61 -13.70 -2.10 5.25
N ILE A 62 -12.70 -2.58 4.50
CA ILE A 62 -12.17 -1.96 3.29
C ILE A 62 -12.35 -2.97 2.16
N ALA A 63 -12.91 -2.54 1.04
CA ALA A 63 -12.97 -3.28 -0.20
C ALA A 63 -12.38 -2.44 -1.33
N MET A 64 -11.60 -3.06 -2.20
CA MET A 64 -10.98 -2.38 -3.33
C MET A 64 -11.00 -3.28 -4.56
N ALA A 65 -11.57 -2.79 -5.65
CA ALA A 65 -11.50 -3.44 -6.95
C ALA A 65 -10.62 -2.61 -7.88
N GLY A 66 -9.65 -3.26 -8.53
CA GLY A 66 -8.85 -2.68 -9.60
C GLY A 66 -9.36 -3.14 -10.95
N LEU A 67 -9.64 -2.19 -11.83
CA LEU A 67 -10.12 -2.43 -13.19
C LEU A 67 -9.13 -1.86 -14.19
N SER A 68 -8.89 -2.55 -15.29
CA SER A 68 -8.18 -1.99 -16.43
C SER A 68 -9.03 -0.92 -17.14
N ASN A 69 -8.43 -0.20 -18.08
CA ASN A 69 -9.11 0.85 -18.84
C ASN A 69 -10.29 0.34 -19.70
N ASP A 70 -10.28 -0.94 -20.07
CA ASP A 70 -11.37 -1.64 -20.75
C ASP A 70 -12.38 -2.30 -19.78
N GLY A 71 -12.21 -2.11 -18.47
CA GLY A 71 -13.15 -2.56 -17.44
C GLY A 71 -12.97 -4.00 -16.98
N LEU A 72 -11.88 -4.67 -17.37
CA LEU A 72 -11.58 -6.01 -16.87
C LEU A 72 -11.09 -5.96 -15.43
N SER A 73 -11.52 -6.92 -14.61
CA SER A 73 -11.02 -7.02 -13.24
C SER A 73 -9.56 -7.45 -13.22
N LEU A 74 -8.71 -6.57 -12.69
CA LEU A 74 -7.29 -6.81 -12.45
C LEU A 74 -7.04 -7.42 -11.08
N PHE A 75 -7.79 -6.97 -10.06
CA PHE A 75 -7.76 -7.56 -8.73
C PHE A 75 -9.02 -7.19 -7.92
N ASN A 76 -9.27 -7.96 -6.87
CA ASN A 76 -10.14 -7.58 -5.76
C ASN A 76 -9.37 -7.73 -4.44
N LEU A 77 -9.61 -6.84 -3.50
CA LEU A 77 -9.07 -6.90 -2.15
C LEU A 77 -10.19 -6.59 -1.16
N THR A 78 -10.24 -7.36 -0.07
CA THR A 78 -11.08 -7.09 1.09
C THR A 78 -10.25 -7.16 2.35
N TYR A 79 -10.59 -6.33 3.34
CA TYR A 79 -9.93 -6.28 4.63
C TYR A 79 -10.95 -5.95 5.73
N ASP A 80 -11.06 -6.83 6.72
CA ASP A 80 -12.00 -6.72 7.85
C ASP A 80 -11.37 -6.14 9.14
N GLY A 81 -10.18 -5.54 9.02
CA GLY A 81 -9.37 -5.11 10.17
C GLY A 81 -8.44 -6.20 10.75
N LYS A 82 -8.60 -7.46 10.33
CA LYS A 82 -7.79 -8.60 10.80
C LYS A 82 -7.14 -9.37 9.65
N HIS A 83 -7.89 -9.71 8.63
CA HIS A 83 -7.48 -10.54 7.51
C HIS A 83 -7.64 -9.77 6.21
N VAL A 84 -6.56 -9.71 5.45
CA VAL A 84 -6.56 -9.22 4.08
C VAL A 84 -6.73 -10.42 3.18
N VAL A 85 -7.74 -10.37 2.31
CA VAL A 85 -7.98 -11.36 1.27
C VAL A 85 -7.90 -10.64 -0.06
N SER A 86 -7.03 -11.11 -0.95
CA SER A 86 -6.88 -10.54 -2.28
C SER A 86 -6.87 -11.63 -3.35
N ASP A 87 -7.51 -11.31 -4.47
CA ASP A 87 -7.51 -12.10 -5.69
C ASP A 87 -6.90 -11.24 -6.79
N LYS A 88 -5.84 -11.75 -7.43
CA LYS A 88 -5.12 -11.06 -8.50
C LYS A 88 -5.29 -11.80 -9.82
N SER A 89 -5.66 -11.07 -10.86
CA SER A 89 -5.69 -11.56 -12.24
C SER A 89 -4.27 -11.66 -12.81
N LEU A 90 -4.06 -12.60 -13.74
CA LEU A 90 -2.81 -12.72 -14.51
C LEU A 90 -2.54 -11.50 -15.40
N LEU A 91 -3.56 -10.66 -15.64
CA LEU A 91 -3.42 -9.41 -16.37
C LEU A 91 -2.68 -8.33 -15.57
N LEU A 92 -2.68 -8.41 -14.23
CA LEU A 92 -1.91 -7.51 -13.40
C LEU A 92 -0.45 -8.02 -13.29
N PRO A 93 0.58 -7.19 -13.53
CA PRO A 93 1.97 -7.63 -13.46
C PRO A 93 2.28 -8.36 -12.14
N GLU A 94 3.09 -9.43 -12.21
CA GLU A 94 3.39 -10.24 -11.03
C GLU A 94 4.02 -9.43 -9.89
N SER A 95 4.81 -8.41 -10.22
CA SER A 95 5.46 -7.50 -9.27
C SER A 95 4.49 -6.57 -8.53
N VAL A 96 3.25 -6.43 -9.01
CA VAL A 96 2.23 -5.58 -8.39
C VAL A 96 1.34 -6.43 -7.48
N SER A 97 1.18 -5.98 -6.24
CA SER A 97 0.33 -6.59 -5.21
C SER A 97 -0.80 -5.61 -4.84
N PRO A 98 -2.06 -6.06 -4.76
CA PRO A 98 -3.18 -5.24 -4.29
C PRO A 98 -2.95 -4.64 -2.89
N GLU A 99 -2.23 -5.36 -2.03
CA GLU A 99 -1.86 -4.92 -0.68
C GLU A 99 -0.94 -3.70 -0.68
N PHE A 100 -0.03 -3.61 -1.66
CA PHE A 100 0.80 -2.41 -1.83
C PHE A 100 -0.02 -1.23 -2.32
N ILE A 101 -0.97 -1.47 -3.23
CA ILE A 101 -1.86 -0.41 -3.73
C ILE A 101 -2.68 0.17 -2.58
N ILE A 102 -3.32 -0.66 -1.75
CA ILE A 102 -4.10 -0.13 -0.62
C ILE A 102 -3.21 0.55 0.42
N SER A 103 -2.00 0.05 0.66
CA SER A 103 -1.03 0.70 1.54
C SER A 103 -0.68 2.12 1.04
N ASP A 104 -0.41 2.28 -0.26
CA ASP A 104 -0.14 3.60 -0.85
C ASP A 104 -1.35 4.51 -0.74
N LEU A 105 -2.55 4.01 -1.05
CA LEU A 105 -3.78 4.80 -0.91
C LEU A 105 -4.03 5.21 0.55
N GLN A 106 -3.78 4.33 1.52
CA GLN A 106 -3.88 4.68 2.93
C GLN A 106 -2.84 5.74 3.31
N LEU A 107 -1.59 5.61 2.86
CA LEU A 107 -0.56 6.61 3.12
C LEU A 107 -0.96 8.00 2.59
N VAL A 108 -1.62 8.04 1.43
CA VAL A 108 -2.14 9.27 0.83
C VAL A 108 -3.36 9.81 1.58
N TYR A 109 -4.34 8.97 1.89
CA TYR A 109 -5.70 9.41 2.24
C TYR A 109 -6.09 9.24 3.70
N TRP A 110 -5.46 8.35 4.47
CA TRP A 110 -5.85 8.16 5.87
C TRP A 110 -5.39 9.33 6.74
N PRO A 111 -6.08 9.62 7.86
CA PRO A 111 -5.60 10.58 8.83
C PRO A 111 -4.21 10.17 9.34
N ILE A 112 -3.28 11.12 9.38
CA ILE A 112 -1.90 10.86 9.83
C ILE A 112 -1.87 10.24 11.24
N ALA A 113 -2.77 10.67 12.13
CA ALA A 113 -2.86 10.15 13.49
C ALA A 113 -3.21 8.65 13.53
N GLU A 114 -3.98 8.14 12.57
CA GLU A 114 -4.30 6.71 12.50
C GLU A 114 -3.13 5.90 11.95
N LEU A 115 -2.44 6.43 10.93
CA LEU A 115 -1.25 5.80 10.38
C LEU A 115 -0.14 5.72 11.44
N GLN A 116 0.14 6.79 12.16
CA GLN A 116 1.21 6.82 13.16
C GLN A 116 1.04 5.79 14.30
N LYS A 117 -0.19 5.34 14.60
CA LYS A 117 -0.44 4.30 15.62
C LYS A 117 0.05 2.92 15.21
N ILE A 118 0.14 2.66 13.91
CA ILE A 118 0.51 1.34 13.36
C ILE A 118 1.92 1.28 12.81
N LEU A 119 2.60 2.43 12.70
CA LEU A 119 3.96 2.49 12.19
C LEU A 119 4.96 1.87 13.19
N PRO A 120 5.90 1.01 12.73
CA PRO A 120 6.98 0.52 13.58
C PRO A 120 7.87 1.66 14.09
N ALA A 121 8.63 1.41 15.17
CA ALA A 121 9.43 2.44 15.84
C ALA A 121 10.46 3.16 14.93
N GLU A 122 11.01 2.44 13.94
CA GLU A 122 12.00 2.98 12.99
C GLU A 122 11.37 3.81 11.86
N TRP A 123 10.04 3.90 11.81
CA TRP A 123 9.28 4.57 10.77
C TRP A 123 8.78 5.91 11.30
N ARG A 124 8.85 6.92 10.45
CA ARG A 124 8.36 8.27 10.76
C ARG A 124 7.57 8.80 9.58
N LEU A 125 6.32 9.20 9.85
CA LEU A 125 5.45 9.87 8.90
C LEU A 125 5.23 11.32 9.36
N GLU A 126 5.56 12.26 8.50
CA GLU A 126 5.47 13.70 8.75
C GLU A 126 4.63 14.38 7.67
N THR A 127 3.86 15.40 8.06
CA THR A 127 3.06 16.23 7.14
C THR A 127 3.69 17.62 7.02
N GLY A 128 3.86 18.08 5.79
CA GLY A 128 4.10 19.48 5.45
C GLY A 128 2.81 20.18 4.97
N GLN A 129 2.94 21.32 4.29
CA GLN A 129 1.78 22.10 3.83
C GLN A 129 0.89 21.33 2.85
N ASN A 130 1.48 20.76 1.79
CA ASN A 130 0.80 19.94 0.78
C ASN A 130 1.60 18.66 0.51
N THR A 131 2.24 18.12 1.53
CA THR A 131 3.09 16.94 1.39
C THR A 131 3.02 16.01 2.58
N ARG A 132 3.28 14.72 2.36
CA ARG A 132 3.66 13.76 3.40
C ARG A 132 4.98 13.11 3.05
N ILE A 133 5.79 12.87 4.06
CA ILE A 133 7.07 12.18 3.91
C ILE A 133 7.09 11.00 4.87
N LEU A 134 7.29 9.80 4.30
CA LEU A 134 7.54 8.58 5.06
C LEU A 134 9.04 8.28 5.04
N THR A 135 9.62 8.17 6.22
CA THR A 135 11.05 7.91 6.43
C THR A 135 11.21 6.62 7.25
N VAL A 136 12.15 5.77 6.87
CA VAL A 136 12.51 4.53 7.60
C VAL A 136 14.00 4.55 7.90
N ARG A 137 14.37 4.46 9.18
CA ARG A 137 15.78 4.56 9.64
C ARG A 137 16.49 5.79 9.05
N ASN A 138 15.81 6.94 9.11
CA ASN A 138 16.26 8.24 8.58
C ASN A 138 16.44 8.33 7.06
N ASN A 139 16.01 7.31 6.29
CA ASN A 139 16.00 7.36 4.83
C ASN A 139 14.58 7.62 4.31
N LYS A 140 14.41 8.64 3.47
CA LYS A 140 13.15 8.94 2.79
C LYS A 140 12.74 7.76 1.90
N GLN A 141 11.61 7.14 2.20
CA GLN A 141 11.07 6.00 1.46
C GLN A 141 9.94 6.42 0.52
N VAL A 142 9.03 7.29 0.99
CA VAL A 142 7.90 7.75 0.20
C VAL A 142 7.69 9.23 0.40
N GLU A 143 7.35 9.93 -0.69
CA GLU A 143 6.92 11.31 -0.69
C GLU A 143 5.56 11.41 -1.38
N VAL A 144 4.63 12.12 -0.76
CA VAL A 144 3.29 12.38 -1.30
C VAL A 144 3.17 13.87 -1.52
N ASN A 145 2.75 14.29 -2.70
CA ASN A 145 2.51 15.67 -3.11
C ASN A 145 1.04 15.85 -3.46
N TYR A 146 0.32 16.67 -2.70
CA TYR A 146 -1.09 16.99 -2.96
C TYR A 146 -1.18 18.11 -4.01
N LEU A 147 -1.33 17.73 -5.28
CA LEU A 147 -1.39 18.66 -6.42
C LEU A 147 -2.71 19.44 -6.46
N SER A 148 -3.80 18.81 -6.02
CA SER A 148 -5.11 19.44 -5.84
C SER A 148 -5.67 19.03 -4.47
N PRO A 149 -5.26 19.72 -3.39
CA PRO A 149 -5.73 19.42 -2.04
C PRO A 149 -7.22 19.75 -1.91
N ASP A 150 -7.91 18.98 -1.07
CA ASP A 150 -9.32 19.15 -0.76
C ASP A 150 -9.54 18.71 0.71
N PRO A 151 -10.36 19.43 1.49
CA PRO A 151 -10.55 19.14 2.91
C PRO A 151 -11.25 17.80 3.18
N VAL A 152 -11.99 17.25 2.20
CA VAL A 152 -12.68 15.96 2.34
C VAL A 152 -11.83 14.85 1.74
N TRP A 153 -11.40 15.01 0.49
CA TRP A 153 -10.63 13.99 -0.21
C TRP A 153 -9.82 14.61 -1.37
N PRO A 154 -8.48 14.62 -1.31
CA PRO A 154 -7.63 15.20 -2.36
C PRO A 154 -8.00 14.72 -3.77
N LYS A 155 -8.07 15.66 -4.73
CA LYS A 155 -8.54 15.39 -6.10
C LYS A 155 -7.44 14.92 -7.04
N ALA A 156 -6.21 15.38 -6.80
CA ALA A 156 -5.03 14.98 -7.55
C ALA A 156 -3.84 14.87 -6.60
N VAL A 157 -3.13 13.74 -6.67
CA VAL A 157 -1.98 13.42 -5.81
C VAL A 157 -0.89 12.80 -6.66
N GLU A 158 0.35 13.14 -6.37
CA GLU A 158 1.52 12.40 -6.81
C GLU A 158 2.13 11.68 -5.60
N LEU A 159 2.43 10.40 -5.74
CA LEU A 159 3.19 9.61 -4.77
C LEU A 159 4.47 9.14 -5.44
N ILE A 160 5.60 9.29 -4.77
CA ILE A 160 6.91 8.81 -5.22
C ILE A 160 7.42 7.81 -4.18
N ASN A 161 7.56 6.55 -4.58
CA ASN A 161 8.13 5.50 -3.75
C ASN A 161 9.59 5.25 -4.14
N PHE A 162 10.51 5.76 -3.31
CA PHE A 162 11.96 5.64 -3.51
C PHE A 162 12.49 4.22 -3.21
N GLN A 163 11.78 3.44 -2.40
CA GLN A 163 12.17 2.07 -2.06
C GLN A 163 12.04 1.13 -3.26
N TYR A 164 10.95 1.28 -4.02
CA TYR A 164 10.60 0.43 -5.15
C TYR A 164 10.71 1.12 -6.51
N ASN A 165 11.16 2.38 -6.53
CA ASN A 165 11.44 3.17 -7.73
C ASN A 165 10.24 3.28 -8.68
N TYR A 166 9.08 3.62 -8.13
CA TYR A 166 7.87 3.96 -8.90
C TYR A 166 7.26 5.28 -8.44
N SER A 167 6.44 5.86 -9.31
CA SER A 167 5.55 6.97 -8.97
C SER A 167 4.12 6.65 -9.37
N LEU A 168 3.17 7.22 -8.62
CA LEU A 168 1.74 7.16 -8.91
C LEU A 168 1.21 8.58 -9.10
N HIS A 169 0.44 8.80 -10.16
CA HIS A 169 -0.47 9.93 -10.27
C HIS A 169 -1.88 9.43 -10.02
N ILE A 170 -2.48 9.92 -8.95
CA ILE A 170 -3.80 9.48 -8.50
C ILE A 170 -4.76 10.63 -8.72
N LYS A 171 -5.78 10.39 -9.54
CA LYS A 171 -6.88 11.33 -9.81
C LYS A 171 -8.17 10.78 -9.24
N THR A 172 -8.75 11.49 -8.29
CA THR A 172 -10.07 11.16 -7.77
C THR A 172 -11.12 11.54 -8.82
N ILE A 173 -11.89 10.56 -9.26
CA ILE A 173 -12.97 10.70 -10.25
C ILE A 173 -14.29 11.01 -9.55
N SER A 174 -14.62 10.26 -8.50
CA SER A 174 -15.77 10.52 -7.65
C SER A 174 -15.51 10.19 -6.18
N TYR A 175 -16.26 10.84 -5.31
CA TYR A 175 -16.31 10.60 -3.87
C TYR A 175 -17.76 10.68 -3.44
N GLU A 176 -18.25 9.63 -2.79
CA GLU A 176 -19.64 9.49 -2.37
C GLU A 176 -19.69 8.97 -0.93
N LEU A 177 -20.46 9.64 -0.06
CA LEU A 177 -20.80 9.10 1.25
C LEU A 177 -21.93 8.09 1.08
N ILE A 178 -21.79 6.92 1.69
CA ILE A 178 -22.81 5.87 1.67
C ILE A 178 -23.62 5.96 2.97
N PRO A 179 -24.97 5.94 2.93
CA PRO A 179 -25.79 5.80 4.12
C PRO A 179 -25.53 4.45 4.82
N GLU A 180 -25.24 4.48 6.12
CA GLU A 180 -25.10 3.28 6.97
C GLU A 180 -26.45 2.74 7.46
#